data_AF-A0A962NMB8-F1
#
_entry.id   AF-A0A962NMB8-F1
#
_cell.length_a   1.000
_cell.length_b   1.000
_cell.length_c   1.000
_cell.angle_alpha   90.00
_cell.angle_beta   90.00
_cell.angle_gamma   90.00
#
_symmetry.space_group_name_H-M   'P 1'
#
loop_
_entity.id
_entity.type
_entity.pdbx_description
1 polymer ?
#
loop_
_entity_poly.entity_id
_entity_poly.type
_entity_poly.pdbx_seq_one_letter_code
_entity_poly.pdbx_strand_id
1 'polypeptide(L)' 'PKGTRLPWHRVINSAGRISNPDPARQQQRLEEEGVVVSNLKVHLRTYQWRP' A
#
# COMPACT_ATOMS: atom_id res chain seq x y z
N PRO A 1 -3.05 11.03 -8.11
CA PRO A 1 -3.12 12.27 -8.94
C PRO A 1 -1.76 12.59 -9.57
N LYS A 2 -1.73 13.09 -10.83
CA LYS A 2 -0.47 13.44 -11.51
C LYS A 2 0.18 14.62 -10.78
N GLY A 3 1.41 14.43 -10.28
CA GLY A 3 2.20 15.50 -9.65
C GLY A 3 2.12 15.62 -8.13
N THR A 4 1.34 14.77 -7.44
CA THR A 4 1.29 14.81 -5.97
C THR A 4 2.47 14.03 -5.39
N ARG A 5 3.33 14.70 -4.60
CA ARG A 5 4.44 14.08 -3.85
C ARG A 5 3.95 13.24 -2.65
N LEU A 6 2.65 13.18 -2.44
CA LEU A 6 2.03 12.44 -1.36
C LEU A 6 2.11 10.95 -1.63
N PRO A 7 2.67 10.14 -0.71
CA PRO A 7 2.79 8.70 -0.86
C PRO A 7 1.45 8.01 -0.57
N TRP A 8 0.43 8.31 -1.38
CA TRP A 8 -0.93 7.78 -1.22
C TRP A 8 -0.97 6.24 -1.22
N HIS A 9 -0.01 5.58 -1.88
CA HIS A 9 0.08 4.12 -1.98
C HIS A 9 0.38 3.44 -0.64
N ARG A 10 0.86 4.19 0.37
CA ARG A 10 1.10 3.69 1.73
C ARG A 10 -0.17 3.57 2.57
N VAL A 11 -1.29 4.16 2.13
CA VAL A 11 -2.55 4.11 2.85
C VAL A 11 -3.37 2.92 2.38
N ILE A 12 -3.71 2.03 3.31
CA ILE A 12 -4.56 0.86 3.12
C ILE A 12 -5.61 0.79 4.23
N ASN A 13 -6.62 -0.06 4.06
CA ASN A 13 -7.66 -0.20 5.07
C ASN A 13 -7.15 -0.89 6.36
N SER A 14 -7.95 -0.85 7.42
CA SER A 14 -7.64 -1.47 8.72
C SER A 14 -7.50 -2.99 8.68
N ALA A 15 -8.04 -3.65 7.65
CA ALA A 15 -7.86 -5.09 7.41
C ALA A 15 -6.53 -5.43 6.69
N GLY A 16 -5.75 -4.41 6.33
CA GLY A 16 -4.49 -4.54 5.59
C GLY A 16 -4.69 -4.85 4.11
N ARG A 17 -5.85 -4.53 3.53
CA ARG A 17 -6.16 -4.79 2.12
C ARG A 17 -6.10 -3.51 1.30
N ILE A 18 -5.60 -3.63 0.08
CA ILE A 18 -5.63 -2.57 -0.93
C ILE A 18 -7.09 -2.42 -1.39
N SER A 19 -7.66 -1.23 -1.19
CA SER A 19 -9.03 -0.89 -1.59
C SER A 19 -9.09 0.20 -2.66
N ASN A 20 -7.96 0.53 -3.26
CA ASN A 20 -7.85 1.55 -4.28
C ASN A 20 -8.45 1.06 -5.62
N PRO A 21 -9.17 1.93 -6.36
CA PRO A 21 -9.63 1.64 -7.72
C PRO A 21 -8.56 1.12 -8.67
N ASP A 22 -7.30 1.50 -8.47
CA ASP A 22 -6.14 1.00 -9.22
C ASP A 22 -5.22 0.18 -8.30
N PRO A 23 -5.56 -1.08 -8.01
CA PRO A 23 -4.82 -1.91 -7.08
C PRO A 23 -3.44 -2.30 -7.62
N ALA A 24 -3.29 -2.47 -8.93
CA ALA A 24 -2.02 -2.84 -9.57
C ALA A 24 -0.97 -1.74 -9.37
N ARG A 25 -1.36 -0.47 -9.57
CA ARG A 25 -0.45 0.66 -9.35
C ARG A 25 -0.06 0.83 -7.89
N GLN A 26 -0.99 0.58 -6.96
CA GLN A 26 -0.69 0.64 -5.54
C GLN A 26 0.27 -0.49 -5.14
N GLN A 27 0.00 -1.70 -5.61
CA GLN A 27 0.85 -2.87 -5.38
C GLN A 27 2.27 -2.63 -5.88
N GLN A 28 2.44 -2.20 -7.14
CA GLN A 28 3.75 -1.93 -7.71
C GLN A 28 4.56 -0.94 -6.86
N ARG A 29 3.93 0.15 -6.40
CA ARG A 29 4.60 1.16 -5.56
C ARG A 29 4.94 0.66 -4.16
N LEU A 30 4.11 -0.22 -3.59
CA LEU A 30 4.39 -0.87 -2.31
C LEU A 30 5.56 -1.85 -2.46
N GLU A 31 5.58 -2.64 -3.52
CA GLU A 31 6.65 -3.59 -3.83
C GLU A 31 7.98 -2.89 -4.13
N GLU A 32 7.96 -1.75 -4.83
CA GLU A 32 9.12 -0.87 -5.04
C GLU A 32 9.72 -0.36 -3.72
N GLU A 33 8.91 -0.23 -2.67
CA GLU A 33 9.35 0.11 -1.32
C GLU A 33 9.75 -1.11 -0.47
N GLY A 34 9.69 -2.32 -1.03
CA GLY A 34 9.99 -3.58 -0.32
C GLY A 34 8.84 -4.10 0.54
N VAL A 35 7.62 -3.59 0.35
CA VAL A 35 6.43 -4.10 1.04
C VAL A 35 5.89 -5.30 0.27
N VAL A 36 5.84 -6.45 0.94
CA VAL A 36 5.27 -7.67 0.35
C VAL A 36 3.75 -7.59 0.35
N VAL A 37 3.15 -7.62 -0.84
CA VAL A 37 1.71 -7.71 -1.06
C VAL A 37 1.37 -9.12 -1.52
N SER A 38 0.40 -9.76 -0.88
CA SER A 38 -0.08 -11.10 -1.26
C SER A 38 -1.60 -11.08 -1.35
N ASN A 39 -2.15 -11.39 -2.53
CA ASN A 39 -3.60 -11.35 -2.77
C ASN A 39 -4.25 -10.02 -2.35
N LEU A 40 -3.63 -8.89 -2.75
CA LEU A 40 -4.02 -7.52 -2.36
C LEU A 40 -4.03 -7.25 -0.84
N LYS A 41 -3.34 -8.08 -0.06
CA LYS A 41 -3.21 -7.95 1.40
C LYS A 41 -1.75 -7.71 1.79
N VAL A 42 -1.56 -6.81 2.75
CA VAL A 42 -0.28 -6.46 3.37
C VAL A 42 -0.29 -6.96 4.81
N HIS A 43 0.83 -7.51 5.26
CA HIS A 43 1.02 -7.87 6.66
C HIS A 43 1.22 -6.64 7.53
N LEU A 44 0.13 -6.06 8.04
CA LEU A 44 0.15 -4.89 8.91
C LEU A 44 1.07 -5.05 10.11
N ARG A 45 1.14 -6.23 10.73
CA ARG A 45 2.04 -6.48 11.86
C ARG A 45 3.51 -6.13 11.56
N THR A 46 3.94 -6.29 10.31
CA THR A 46 5.31 -6.03 9.85
C THR A 46 5.48 -4.61 9.32
N TYR A 47 4.50 -4.09 8.58
CA TYR A 47 4.65 -2.85 7.80
C TYR A 47 3.83 -1.66 8.33
N GLN A 48 2.98 -1.86 9.34
CA GLN A 48 2.18 -0.78 9.92
C GLN A 48 3.09 0.22 10.64
N TRP A 49 2.91 1.49 10.30
CA TRP A 49 3.59 2.59 10.98
C TRP A 49 3.15 2.65 12.45
N ARG A 50 4.11 2.77 13.35
CA ARG A 50 3.91 2.97 14.78
C ARG A 50 4.45 4.36 15.12
N PRO A 51 3.59 5.30 15.56
CA PRO A 51 4.02 6.62 16.00
C PRO A 51 4.92 6.55 17.25
#